data_AF-A0A0B1TNL8-F1
#
_entry.id   AF-A0A0B1TNL8-F1
#
_cell.length_a   1.000
_cell.length_b   1.000
_cell.length_c   1.000
_cell.angle_alpha   90.00
_cell.angle_beta   90.00
_cell.angle_gamma   90.00
#
_symmetry.space_group_name_H-M   'P 1'
#
loop_
_entity.id
_entity.type
_entity.pdbx_description
1 polymer ?
#
loop_
_entity_poly.entity_id
_entity_poly.type
_entity_poly.pdbx_seq_one_letter_code
_entity_poly.pdbx_strand_id
1 'polypeptide(L)'
;MITILKKCEEQCSRPLNKEERISEETKKLLKMRIHIKNSTDATDIEKRAADVACRNSLKMDLQNHREKKLLKTVEARRSIKKCRRNLIQERQVFTALKNEAGACVSLVRELWVVDEEEGQCS
;
A
#
# COMPACT_ATOMS: atom_id res chain seq x y z
N MET A 1 32.53 -11.72 -0.93
CA MET A 1 31.29 -11.43 -1.70
C MET A 1 30.26 -12.56 -1.63
N ILE A 2 30.65 -13.83 -1.83
CA ILE A 2 29.74 -14.99 -1.82
C ILE A 2 28.97 -15.15 -0.49
N THR A 3 29.60 -14.85 0.65
CA THR A 3 28.98 -14.92 1.98
C THR A 3 27.94 -13.82 2.25
N ILE A 4 28.08 -12.66 1.60
CA ILE A 4 27.11 -11.56 1.72
C ILE A 4 25.86 -11.92 0.91
N LEU A 5 26.05 -12.47 -0.30
CA LEU A 5 24.95 -12.93 -1.16
C LEU A 5 24.14 -14.05 -0.50
N LYS A 6 24.80 -15.06 0.11
CA LYS A 6 24.12 -16.13 0.86
C LYS A 6 23.31 -15.61 2.06
N LYS A 7 23.83 -14.62 2.79
CA LYS A 7 23.08 -13.96 3.89
C LYS A 7 21.89 -13.15 3.39
N CYS A 8 21.98 -12.52 2.22
CA CYS A 8 20.86 -11.83 1.59
C CYS A 8 19.77 -12.82 1.15
N GLU A 9 20.17 -13.95 0.56
CA GLU A 9 19.27 -15.03 0.14
C GLU A 9 18.49 -15.63 1.32
N GLU A 10 19.17 -15.91 2.45
CA GLU A 10 18.54 -16.39 3.69
C GLU A 10 17.61 -15.35 4.35
N GLN A 11 17.88 -14.06 4.18
CA GLN A 11 17.00 -12.99 4.67
C GLN A 11 15.77 -12.79 3.78
N CYS A 12 15.90 -13.01 2.47
CA CYS A 12 14.79 -13.00 1.51
C CYS A 12 13.92 -14.27 1.58
N SER A 13 14.48 -15.40 2.02
CA SER A 13 13.76 -16.68 2.13
C SER A 13 12.99 -16.86 3.44
N ARG A 14 13.25 -16.03 4.46
CA ARG A 14 12.42 -16.03 5.68
C ARG A 14 10.97 -15.69 5.29
N PRO A 15 9.99 -16.54 5.63
CA PRO A 15 8.60 -16.15 5.46
C PRO A 15 8.39 -14.92 6.32
N LEU A 16 8.21 -13.75 5.68
CA LEU A 16 7.49 -12.67 6.33
C LEU A 16 6.21 -13.36 6.82
N ASN A 17 5.95 -13.36 8.13
CA ASN A 17 4.60 -13.55 8.61
C ASN A 17 3.78 -12.52 7.85
N LYS A 18 3.12 -12.96 6.77
CA LYS A 18 2.36 -12.10 5.87
C LYS A 18 1.08 -11.82 6.62
N GLU A 19 1.18 -11.04 7.70
CA GLU A 19 0.02 -10.37 8.24
C GLU A 19 -0.64 -9.70 7.06
N GLU A 20 -1.86 -10.15 6.78
CA GLU A 20 -2.55 -9.73 5.58
C GLU A 20 -2.71 -8.22 5.63
N ARG A 21 -2.06 -7.60 4.65
CA ARG A 21 -1.97 -6.15 4.51
C ARG A 21 -3.26 -5.55 3.96
N ILE A 22 -4.12 -6.41 3.40
CA ILE A 22 -5.43 -6.10 2.83
C ILE A 22 -6.39 -7.15 3.37
N SER A 23 -7.55 -6.70 3.85
CA SER A 23 -8.59 -7.57 4.40
C SER A 23 -9.26 -8.41 3.30
N GLU A 24 -9.85 -9.54 3.70
CA GLU A 24 -10.65 -10.37 2.79
C GLU A 24 -11.84 -9.61 2.19
N GLU A 25 -12.42 -8.68 2.94
CA GLU A 25 -13.49 -7.80 2.48
C GLU A 25 -13.03 -6.92 1.31
N THR A 26 -11.87 -6.28 1.46
CA THR A 26 -11.28 -5.47 0.38
C THR A 26 -10.91 -6.32 -0.83
N LYS A 27 -10.44 -7.56 -0.64
CA LYS A 27 -10.19 -8.50 -1.75
C LYS A 27 -11.48 -8.83 -2.51
N LYS A 28 -12.60 -9.02 -1.81
CA LYS A 28 -13.92 -9.23 -2.44
C LYS A 28 -14.35 -7.99 -3.24
N LEU A 29 -14.18 -6.80 -2.69
CA LEU A 29 -14.48 -5.54 -3.40
C LEU A 29 -13.63 -5.40 -4.68
N LEU A 30 -12.35 -5.74 -4.62
CA LEU A 30 -11.47 -5.71 -5.80
C LEU A 30 -11.93 -6.68 -6.89
N LYS A 31 -12.38 -7.88 -6.53
CA LYS A 31 -12.95 -8.84 -7.49
C LYS A 31 -14.24 -8.30 -8.11
N MET A 32 -15.12 -7.74 -7.29
CA MET A 32 -16.38 -7.14 -7.74
C MET A 32 -16.13 -5.95 -8.69
N ARG A 33 -15.16 -5.10 -8.38
CA ARG A 33 -14.74 -3.98 -9.25
C ARG A 33 -14.31 -4.47 -10.63
N ILE A 34 -13.54 -5.56 -10.71
CA ILE A 34 -13.11 -6.12 -12.01
C ILE A 34 -14.33 -6.55 -12.82
N HIS A 35 -15.31 -7.18 -12.19
CA HIS A 35 -16.55 -7.59 -12.84
C HIS A 35 -17.35 -6.38 -13.37
N ILE A 36 -17.55 -5.35 -12.54
CA ILE A 36 -18.26 -4.12 -12.93
C ILE A 36 -17.53 -3.39 -14.05
N LYS A 37 -16.19 -3.30 -13.98
CA LYS A 37 -15.38 -2.61 -14.99
C LYS A 37 -15.45 -3.29 -16.36
N ASN A 38 -15.48 -4.62 -16.37
CA ASN A 38 -15.52 -5.41 -17.60
C ASN A 38 -16.94 -5.61 -18.15
N SER A 39 -17.98 -5.27 -17.36
CA SER A 39 -19.36 -5.34 -17.81
C SER A 39 -19.67 -4.25 -18.82
N THR A 40 -20.30 -4.64 -19.93
CA THR A 40 -20.86 -3.74 -20.94
C THR A 40 -22.10 -3.01 -20.44
N ASP A 41 -22.79 -3.58 -19.47
CA ASP A 41 -24.09 -3.12 -18.97
C ASP A 41 -23.94 -2.15 -17.79
N ALA A 42 -22.74 -2.09 -17.20
CA ALA A 42 -22.45 -1.21 -16.08
C ALA A 42 -22.28 0.23 -16.54
N THR A 43 -23.04 1.12 -15.89
CA THR A 43 -22.99 2.56 -16.07
C THR A 43 -21.67 3.16 -15.56
N ASP A 44 -21.31 4.33 -16.07
CA ASP A 44 -20.10 5.04 -15.62
C ASP A 44 -20.17 5.42 -14.13
N ILE A 45 -21.37 5.66 -13.61
CA ILE A 45 -21.61 5.96 -12.20
C ILE A 45 -21.29 4.74 -11.35
N GLU A 46 -21.74 3.54 -11.74
CA GLU A 46 -21.44 2.29 -11.02
C GLU A 46 -19.96 1.95 -11.05
N LYS A 47 -19.32 2.13 -12.21
CA LYS A 47 -17.86 1.95 -12.36
C LYS A 47 -17.10 2.91 -11.43
N ARG A 48 -17.51 4.18 -11.37
CA ARG A 48 -16.90 5.19 -10.48
C ARG A 48 -17.17 4.87 -9.01
N ALA A 49 -18.38 4.45 -8.65
CA ALA A 49 -18.73 4.06 -7.29
C ALA A 49 -17.88 2.88 -6.81
N ALA A 50 -17.71 1.84 -7.64
CA ALA A 50 -16.86 0.69 -7.35
C ALA A 50 -15.38 1.09 -7.18
N ASP A 51 -14.89 2.02 -8.00
CA ASP A 51 -13.55 2.60 -7.88
C ASP A 51 -13.34 3.33 -6.54
N VAL A 52 -14.28 4.20 -6.16
CA VAL A 52 -14.22 4.96 -4.91
C VAL A 52 -14.27 4.03 -3.70
N ALA A 53 -15.19 3.05 -3.70
CA ALA A 53 -15.29 2.06 -2.64
C ALA A 53 -13.96 1.30 -2.46
N CYS A 54 -13.37 0.80 -3.55
CA CYS A 54 -12.09 0.09 -3.49
C CYS A 54 -10.95 0.98 -2.98
N ARG A 55 -10.86 2.24 -3.42
CA ARG A 55 -9.82 3.17 -2.96
C ARG A 55 -9.94 3.44 -1.46
N ASN A 56 -11.15 3.64 -0.96
CA ASN A 56 -11.40 3.89 0.45
C ASN A 56 -11.05 2.66 1.31
N SER A 57 -11.53 1.47 0.94
CA SER A 57 -11.21 0.24 1.67
C SER A 57 -9.72 -0.07 1.67
N LEU A 58 -9.04 0.10 0.53
CA LEU A 58 -7.58 -0.05 0.46
C LEU A 58 -6.84 0.97 1.35
N LYS A 59 -7.29 2.23 1.37
CA LYS A 59 -6.69 3.27 2.22
C LYS A 59 -6.80 2.88 3.70
N MET A 60 -7.98 2.43 4.13
CA MET A 60 -8.23 2.01 5.50
C MET A 60 -7.39 0.79 5.90
N ASP A 61 -7.36 -0.25 5.06
CA ASP A 61 -6.54 -1.44 5.33
C ASP A 61 -5.05 -1.12 5.47
N LEU A 62 -4.53 -0.25 4.59
CA LEU A 62 -3.12 0.15 4.63
C LEU A 62 -2.80 0.98 5.88
N GLN A 63 -3.72 1.84 6.30
CA GLN A 63 -3.57 2.60 7.55
C GLN A 63 -3.60 1.66 8.76
N ASN A 64 -4.57 0.76 8.82
CA ASN A 64 -4.69 -0.24 9.89
C ASN A 64 -3.45 -1.13 9.98
N HIS A 65 -2.91 -1.58 8.84
CA HIS A 65 -1.67 -2.35 8.80
C HIS A 65 -0.47 -1.56 9.35
N ARG A 66 -0.38 -0.27 9.00
CA ARG A 66 0.68 0.62 9.49
C ARG A 66 0.61 0.80 11.00
N GLU A 67 -0.58 1.06 11.52
CA GLU A 67 -0.84 1.22 12.96
C GLU A 67 -0.52 -0.06 13.72
N LYS A 68 -0.98 -1.23 13.24
CA LYS A 68 -0.65 -2.54 13.81
C LYS A 68 0.86 -2.79 13.87
N LYS A 69 1.60 -2.49 12.80
CA LYS A 69 3.08 -2.64 12.79
C LYS A 69 3.76 -1.73 13.81
N LEU A 70 3.28 -0.50 13.96
CA LEU A 70 3.81 0.44 14.94
C LEU A 70 3.53 -0.03 16.37
N LEU A 71 2.29 -0.44 16.66
CA LEU A 71 1.89 -0.97 17.95
C LEU A 71 2.75 -2.17 18.36
N LYS A 72 2.89 -3.16 17.47
CA LYS A 72 3.74 -4.34 17.68
C LYS A 72 5.21 -3.99 17.91
N THR A 73 5.71 -2.94 17.27
CA THR A 73 7.07 -2.46 17.48
C THR A 73 7.25 -1.87 18.87
N VAL A 74 6.27 -1.09 19.34
CA VAL A 74 6.25 -0.51 20.69
C VAL A 74 6.15 -1.61 21.74
N GLU A 75 5.23 -2.57 21.58
CA GLU A 75 5.08 -3.73 22.46
C GLU A 75 6.38 -4.54 22.57
N ALA A 76 7.06 -4.75 21.43
CA ALA A 76 8.34 -5.43 21.39
C ALA A 76 9.53 -4.58 21.91
N ARG A 77 9.28 -3.37 22.43
CA ARG A 77 10.29 -2.38 22.87
C ARG A 77 11.38 -2.12 21.83
N ARG A 78 11.00 -2.18 20.54
CA ARG A 78 11.91 -1.97 19.40
C ARG A 78 11.92 -0.51 18.98
N SER A 79 12.96 -0.12 18.22
CA SER A 79 13.09 1.23 17.71
C SER A 79 11.98 1.61 16.72
N ILE A 80 11.11 2.53 17.12
CA ILE A 80 10.06 3.11 16.26
C ILE A 80 10.67 3.78 15.01
N LYS A 81 11.82 4.46 15.16
CA LYS A 81 12.54 5.09 14.04
C LYS A 81 12.95 4.06 12.98
N LYS A 82 13.35 2.85 13.39
CA LYS A 82 13.65 1.76 12.44
C LYS A 82 12.38 1.24 11.77
N CYS A 83 11.29 1.05 12.52
CA CYS A 83 10.01 0.62 11.94
C CYS A 83 9.47 1.63 10.91
N ARG A 84 9.50 2.94 11.19
CA ARG A 84 9.06 3.97 10.23
C ARG A 84 9.89 3.94 8.94
N ARG A 85 11.21 3.77 9.03
CA ARG A 85 12.07 3.63 7.84
C ARG A 85 11.72 2.39 7.01
N ASN A 86 11.53 1.25 7.67
CA ASN A 86 11.14 0.02 6.97
C ASN A 86 9.79 0.18 6.26
N LEU A 87 8.81 0.84 6.89
CA LEU A 87 7.51 1.13 6.26
C LEU A 87 7.64 2.02 5.01
N ILE A 88 8.55 3.00 5.01
CA ILE A 88 8.84 3.85 3.85
C ILE A 88 9.51 3.04 2.74
N GLN A 89 10.50 2.21 3.09
CA GLN A 89 11.19 1.33 2.12
C GLN A 89 10.22 0.34 1.48
N GLU A 90 9.32 -0.27 2.26
CA GLU A 90 8.25 -1.11 1.71
C GLU A 90 7.40 -0.36 0.68
N ARG A 91 7.05 0.91 0.93
CA ARG A 91 6.33 1.74 -0.05
C ARG A 91 7.15 1.93 -1.33
N GLN A 92 8.45 2.24 -1.21
CA GLN A 92 9.33 2.52 -2.34
C GLN A 92 9.59 1.28 -3.21
N VAL A 93 9.83 0.11 -2.61
CA VAL A 93 10.00 -1.16 -3.34
C VAL A 93 8.75 -1.47 -4.17
N PHE A 94 7.56 -1.26 -3.61
CA PHE A 94 6.32 -1.44 -4.37
C PHE A 94 6.18 -0.45 -5.53
N THR A 95 6.63 0.79 -5.39
CA THR A 95 6.62 1.78 -6.48
C THR A 95 7.62 1.40 -7.58
N ALA A 96 8.83 0.95 -7.21
CA ALA A 96 9.84 0.52 -8.16
C ALA A 96 9.40 -0.71 -8.97
N LEU A 97 8.83 -1.73 -8.31
CA LEU A 97 8.30 -2.92 -8.97
C LEU A 97 7.14 -2.62 -9.93
N LYS A 98 6.31 -1.62 -9.61
CA LYS A 98 5.25 -1.15 -10.53
C LYS A 98 5.82 -0.53 -11.81
N ASN A 99 6.96 0.13 -11.72
CA ASN A 99 7.62 0.72 -12.88
C ASN A 99 8.29 -0.35 -13.76
N GLU A 100 8.88 -1.40 -13.17
CA GLU A 100 9.51 -2.51 -13.90
C GLU A 100 8.49 -3.45 -14.57
N ALA A 101 7.30 -3.61 -13.98
CA ALA A 101 6.21 -4.45 -14.53
C ALA A 101 5.36 -3.76 -15.61
N GLY A 102 5.75 -2.57 -16.09
CA GLY A 102 5.23 -2.00 -17.34
C GLY A 102 3.79 -1.48 -17.31
N ALA A 103 3.35 -0.77 -16.25
CA ALA A 103 2.10 0.00 -16.28
C ALA A 103 2.31 1.45 -15.81
N CYS A 104 2.05 2.40 -16.72
CA CYS A 104 2.48 3.79 -16.63
C CYS A 104 1.93 4.59 -15.44
N VAL A 105 2.85 5.39 -14.89
CA VAL A 105 2.59 6.64 -14.17
C VAL A 105 1.96 7.64 -15.13
N SER A 106 0.63 7.73 -15.16
CA SER A 106 -0.04 8.91 -15.71
C SER A 106 -1.39 9.11 -15.04
N LEU A 107 -1.40 9.35 -13.72
CA LEU A 107 -2.48 10.14 -13.07
C LEU A 107 -2.24 10.50 -11.59
N VAL A 108 -1.00 10.47 -11.07
CA VAL A 108 -0.75 10.74 -9.63
C VAL A 108 0.06 12.01 -9.38
N ARG A 109 0.51 12.72 -10.42
CA ARG A 109 1.17 14.04 -10.22
C ARG A 109 0.21 15.16 -9.83
N GLU A 110 -1.11 14.99 -10.01
CA GLU A 110 -2.08 16.06 -9.69
C GLU A 110 -2.80 15.89 -8.34
N LEU A 111 -2.62 14.77 -7.61
CA LEU A 111 -3.35 14.54 -6.36
C LEU A 111 -2.57 14.86 -5.07
N TRP A 112 -1.42 15.54 -5.17
CA TRP A 112 -0.58 15.91 -4.02
C TRP A 112 -0.27 17.42 -3.94
N VAL A 113 -1.09 18.28 -4.55
CA VAL A 113 -1.00 19.75 -4.38
C VAL A 113 -2.16 20.30 -3.54
N VAL A 114 -2.95 19.46 -2.88
CA VAL A 114 -4.06 19.94 -2.04
C VAL A 114 -3.66 19.82 -0.56
N ASP A 115 -3.29 21.00 -0.05
CA ASP A 115 -3.34 21.50 1.34
C ASP A 115 -2.20 21.10 2.30
N GLU A 116 -1.00 21.60 1.99
CA GLU A 116 0.02 22.03 2.96
C GLU A 116 0.06 23.58 3.00
N GLU A 117 -1.07 24.24 3.25
CA GLU A 117 -1.11 25.69 3.53
C GLU A 117 -2.23 25.92 4.54
N GLU A 118 -1.87 26.15 5.81
CA GLU A 118 -2.60 26.88 6.86
C GLU A 118 -1.79 26.68 8.14
N GLY A 119 -0.77 27.51 8.30
CA GLY A 119 0.19 27.42 9.39
C GLY A 119 1.25 28.50 9.34
N GLN A 120 0.86 29.74 9.05
CA GLN A 120 1.71 30.91 9.29
C GLN A 120 1.12 31.72 10.44
N CYS A 121 1.82 31.64 11.57
CA CYS A 121 1.74 32.61 12.65
C CYS A 121 2.09 34.01 12.12
N SER A 122 1.25 34.99 12.43
CA SER A 122 1.63 36.33 12.90
C SER A 122 0.50 36.87 13.76
#